data_AF-E6KAK2-F1
#
_entry.id   AF-E6KAK2-F1
#
_cell.length_a   1.000
_cell.length_b   1.000
_cell.length_c   1.000
_cell.angle_alpha   90.00
_cell.angle_beta   90.00
_cell.angle_gamma   90.00
#
_symmetry.space_group_name_H-M   'P 1'
#
loop_
_entity.id
_entity.type
_entity.pdbx_description
1 polymer ?
#
loop_
_entity_poly.entity_id
_entity_poly.type
_entity_poly.pdbx_seq_one_letter_code
_entity_poly.pdbx_strand_id
1 'polypeptide(L)' 'MKEFDSLKVMYHDRLVGRLTMGTNDTCLFQYEKEWLDSGFSISPLKLPLRLLNIDKRELANSLSKE' A
#
# COMPACT_ATOMS: atom_id res chain seq x y z
N MET A 1 14.95 -2.43 -23.69
CA MET A 1 14.12 -1.34 -23.14
C MET A 1 14.68 -1.03 -21.76
N LYS A 2 14.77 0.23 -21.32
CA LYS A 2 15.15 0.51 -19.92
C LYS A 2 14.00 0.02 -19.05
N GLU A 3 14.21 -1.10 -18.36
CA GLU A 3 13.29 -1.61 -17.35
C GLU A 3 13.30 -0.59 -16.21
N PHE A 4 12.33 0.32 -16.23
CA PHE A 4 12.06 1.17 -15.08
C PHE A 4 11.42 0.27 -14.02
N ASP A 5 12.28 -0.44 -13.31
CA ASP A 5 11.87 -1.40 -12.29
C ASP A 5 11.14 -0.69 -11.14
N SER A 6 11.45 0.59 -10.91
CA SER A 6 10.81 1.39 -9.86
C SER A 6 10.53 2.85 -10.24
N LEU A 7 9.44 3.37 -9.68
CA LEU A 7 8.92 4.73 -9.79
C LEU A 7 8.79 5.34 -8.38
N LYS A 8 9.26 6.58 -8.22
CA LYS A 8 9.03 7.36 -7.00
C LYS A 8 7.67 8.03 -7.09
N VAL A 9 6.85 7.84 -6.06
CA VAL A 9 5.55 8.50 -5.95
C VAL A 9 5.71 9.71 -5.04
N MET A 10 5.45 10.89 -5.59
CA MET A 10 5.63 12.18 -4.93
C MET A 10 4.29 12.89 -4.76
N TYR A 11 4.13 13.64 -3.68
CA TYR A 11 2.99 14.53 -3.44
C TYR A 11 3.49 15.84 -2.83
N HIS A 12 3.26 16.96 -3.52
CA HIS A 12 3.76 18.29 -3.12
C HIS A 12 5.24 18.25 -2.68
N ASP A 13 6.12 17.74 -3.54
CA ASP A 13 7.57 17.59 -3.29
C ASP A 13 7.96 16.63 -2.14
N ARG A 14 7.00 15.96 -1.52
CA ARG A 14 7.26 14.94 -0.49
C ARG A 14 7.21 13.55 -1.09
N LEU A 15 8.17 12.70 -0.74
CA LEU A 15 8.19 11.31 -1.15
C LEU A 15 7.14 10.51 -0.36
N VAL A 16 6.14 10.01 -1.06
CA VAL A 16 5.05 9.22 -0.50
C VAL A 16 5.46 7.76 -0.39
N GLY A 17 6.16 7.27 -1.41
CA GLY A 17 6.53 5.87 -1.51
C GLY A 17 7.18 5.52 -2.84
N ARG A 18 7.39 4.22 -3.06
CA ARG A 18 7.96 3.66 -4.27
C ARG A 18 7.04 2.59 -4.84
N LEU A 19 6.79 2.70 -6.13
CA LEU A 19 6.08 1.69 -6.91
C LEU A 19 7.12 0.89 -7.69
N THR A 20 7.09 -0.43 -7.60
CA THR A 20 8.03 -1.33 -8.26
C THR A 20 7.26 -2.38 -9.05
N MET A 21 7.75 -2.75 -10.24
CA MET A 21 7.20 -3.85 -11.01
C MET A 21 7.76 -5.17 -10.45
N GLY A 22 6.89 -6.04 -9.96
CA GLY A 22 7.24 -7.40 -9.54
C GLY A 22 7.11 -8.40 -10.68
N THR A 23 7.55 -9.63 -10.44
CA THR A 23 7.33 -10.76 -11.37
C THR A 23 5.83 -11.06 -11.48
N ASN A 24 5.36 -11.46 -12.67
CA ASN A 24 3.94 -11.72 -13.01
C ASN A 24 3.03 -10.48 -13.13
N ASP A 25 3.50 -9.40 -13.75
CA ASP A 25 2.70 -8.18 -14.00
C ASP A 25 2.10 -7.56 -12.72
N THR A 26 2.73 -7.85 -11.58
CA THR A 26 2.26 -7.40 -10.27
C THR A 26 2.95 -6.09 -9.92
N CYS A 27 2.21 -5.06 -9.54
CA CYS A 27 2.79 -3.82 -9.03
C CYS A 27 2.87 -3.87 -7.49
N LEU A 28 4.08 -3.71 -6.96
CA LEU A 28 4.32 -3.59 -5.53
C LEU A 28 4.46 -2.12 -5.16
N PHE A 29 3.80 -1.70 -4.10
CA PHE A 29 3.91 -0.34 -3.59
C PHE A 29 4.36 -0.36 -2.13
N GLN A 30 5.35 0.46 -1.82
CA GLN A 30 5.87 0.64 -0.47
C GLN A 30 5.80 2.13 -0.10
N TYR A 31 5.12 2.42 1.01
CA TYR A 31 5.13 3.76 1.60
C TYR A 31 6.52 4.10 2.19
N GLU A 32 6.90 5.36 2.08
CA GLU A 32 8.04 5.88 2.80
C GLU A 32 7.76 5.99 4.29
N LYS A 33 8.81 5.79 5.11
CA LYS A 33 8.68 5.83 6.57
C LYS A 33 8.16 7.16 7.09
N GLU A 34 8.66 8.27 6.53
CA GLU A 34 8.22 9.62 6.91
C GLU A 34 6.76 9.89 6.52
N TRP A 35 6.28 9.25 5.45
CA TRP A 35 4.89 9.34 5.01
C TRP A 35 3.95 8.49 5.87
N LEU A 36 4.42 7.35 6.39
CA LEU A 36 3.64 6.52 7.33
C LEU A 36 3.36 7.23 8.67
N ASP A 37 4.23 8.16 9.07
CA ASP A 37 4.10 8.93 10.31
C ASP A 37 3.12 10.10 10.17
N SER A 38 3.27 10.89 9.10
CA SER A 38 2.59 12.19 8.95
C SER A 38 1.66 12.29 7.74
N GLY A 39 1.59 11.25 6.92
CA GLY A 39 0.85 11.22 5.66
C GLY A 39 -0.52 10.54 5.78
N PHE A 40 -1.07 10.18 4.62
CA PHE A 40 -2.38 9.54 4.46
C PHE A 40 -2.33 8.43 3.41
N SER A 41 -3.33 7.55 3.43
CA SER A 41 -3.48 6.47 2.45
C SER A 41 -3.72 7.04 1.05
N ILE A 42 -2.87 6.71 0.07
CA ILE A 42 -3.10 7.10 -1.33
C ILE A 42 -4.25 6.32 -1.99
N SER A 43 -4.60 5.15 -1.44
CA SER A 43 -5.83 4.45 -1.81
C SER A 43 -6.31 3.67 -0.59
N PRO A 44 -7.32 4.14 0.16
CA PRO A 44 -7.76 3.51 1.40
C PRO A 44 -8.13 2.03 1.26
N LEU A 45 -8.63 1.62 0.09
CA LEU A 45 -9.05 0.25 -0.18
C LEU A 45 -7.92 -0.66 -0.69
N LYS A 46 -7.03 -0.15 -1.53
CA LYS A 46 -5.98 -0.96 -2.17
C LYS A 46 -4.60 -0.84 -1.51
N LEU A 47 -4.32 0.32 -0.93
CA LEU A 47 -3.04 0.69 -0.33
C LEU A 47 -3.31 1.42 1.00
N PRO A 48 -3.85 0.75 2.02
CA PRO A 48 -4.08 1.39 3.30
C PRO A 48 -2.73 1.78 3.93
N LEU A 49 -2.64 2.99 4.50
CA LEU A 49 -1.41 3.49 5.12
C LEU A 49 -0.96 2.63 6.30
N ARG A 50 -1.93 2.09 7.04
CA ARG A 50 -1.74 1.06 8.06
C ARG A 50 -2.72 -0.04 7.73
N LEU A 51 -2.27 -1.30 7.75
CA LEU A 51 -3.17 -2.43 7.73
C LEU A 51 -4.26 -2.12 8.75
N LEU A 52 -5.51 -2.03 8.28
CA LEU A 52 -6.65 -1.92 9.18
C LEU A 52 -6.44 -3.04 10.19
N ASN A 53 -6.31 -2.69 11.47
CA ASN A 53 -6.47 -3.64 12.57
C ASN A 53 -7.95 -4.03 12.56
N ILE A 54 -8.39 -4.70 11.50
CA ILE A 54 -9.60 -5.49 11.52
C ILE A 54 -9.25 -6.57 12.53
N ASP A 55 -9.87 -6.45 13.70
CA ASP A 55 -9.81 -7.48 14.71
C ASP A 55 -10.12 -8.80 14.00
N LYS A 56 -9.12 -9.67 13.85
CA LYS A 56 -9.24 -10.89 13.03
C LYS A 56 -10.42 -11.78 13.48
N ARG A 57 -10.96 -11.53 14.69
CA ARG A 57 -12.16 -12.16 15.23
C ARG A 57 -13.43 -11.78 14.45
N GLU A 58 -13.57 -10.54 13.98
CA GLU A 58 -14.76 -10.09 13.25
C GLU A 58 -14.86 -10.76 11.88
N LEU A 59 -13.74 -10.88 11.15
CA LEU A 59 -13.72 -11.53 9.83
C LEU A 59 -14.00 -13.05 9.94
N ALA A 60 -13.47 -13.71 10.97
CA ALA A 60 -13.70 -15.13 11.22
C ALA A 60 -15.16 -15.45 11.59
N ASN A 61 -15.81 -14.54 12.32
CA ASN A 61 -17.22 -14.67 12.70
C ASN A 61 -18.18 -14.42 11.52
N SER A 62 -17.80 -13.59 10.53
CA SER A 62 -18.59 -13.40 9.31
C SER A 62 -18.49 -14.58 8.34
N LEU A 63 -17.32 -15.24 8.25
CA LEU A 63 -17.10 -16.40 7.37
C LEU A 63 -17.67 -17.73 7.92
N SER A 64 -18.08 -17.76 9.19
CA SER A 64 -18.69 -18.94 9.83
C SER A 64 -20.23 -18.88 9.84
N LYS A 65 -20.84 -17.92 9.14
CA LYS A 65 -22.30 -17.75 9.02
C LYS A 65 -22.86 -18.01 7.62
N GLU A 66 -22.08 -18.63 6.75
CA GLU A 66 -22.56 -19.16 5.45
C GLU A 66 -22.66 -20.68 5.49
#